data_AF-A0A484N460-F1
#
_entry.id   AF-A0A484N460-F1
#
_cell.length_a   1.000
_cell.length_b   1.000
_cell.length_c   1.000
_cell.angle_alpha   90.00
_cell.angle_beta   90.00
_cell.angle_gamma   90.00
#
_symmetry.space_group_name_H-M   'P 1'
#
loop_
_entity.id
_entity.type
_entity.pdbx_description
1 polymer ?
#
loop_
_entity_poly.entity_id
_entity_poly.type
_entity_poly.pdbx_seq_one_letter_code
_entity_poly.pdbx_strand_id
1 'polypeptide(L)'
;MYLLTKFAFDDGMNTAVFVVYRQASAALFLAPIAFFLERKTSPHLSFTTLIKIFMVSLFGITATLNLYGVALKYTSAALASATTNAIPVVTFILALLFSYPIIGPAWLATKARPIR
;
A
#
# COMPACT_ATOMS: atom_id res chain seq x y z
N MET A 1 8.54 6.57 12.87
CA MET A 1 8.63 5.12 12.59
C MET A 1 10.06 4.60 12.42
N TYR A 2 11.00 5.39 11.89
CA TYR A 2 12.37 4.92 11.63
C TYR A 2 13.23 4.67 12.89
N LEU A 3 13.04 5.46 13.97
CA LEU A 3 13.85 5.32 15.20
C LEU A 3 13.64 3.98 15.93
N LEU A 4 12.39 3.60 16.21
CA LEU A 4 12.06 2.32 16.87
C LEU A 4 12.43 1.11 16.01
N THR A 5 12.24 1.23 14.70
CA THR A 5 12.59 0.18 13.74
C THR A 5 14.11 0.00 13.65
N LYS A 6 14.87 1.09 13.70
CA LYS A 6 16.34 1.07 13.71
C LYS A 6 16.90 0.46 14.99
N PHE A 7 16.36 0.82 16.15
CA PHE A 7 16.71 0.19 17.43
C PHE A 7 16.48 -1.33 17.41
N ALA A 8 15.36 -1.78 16.85
CA ALA A 8 15.05 -3.19 16.81
C ALA A 8 15.94 -3.97 15.81
N PHE A 9 16.44 -3.32 14.76
CA PHE A 9 17.41 -3.91 13.83
C PHE A 9 18.85 -3.89 14.36
N ASP A 10 19.23 -2.86 15.12
CA ASP A 10 20.55 -2.79 15.77
C ASP A 10 20.72 -3.90 16.82
N ASP A 11 19.62 -4.40 17.38
CA ASP A 11 19.57 -5.55 18.31
C ASP A 11 19.57 -6.93 17.59
N GLY A 12 19.80 -6.94 16.27
CA GLY A 12 19.94 -8.16 15.47
C GLY A 12 18.63 -8.75 14.92
N MET A 13 17.50 -8.04 15.03
CA MET A 13 16.22 -8.53 14.51
C MET A 13 16.19 -8.51 12.98
N ASN A 14 15.78 -9.61 12.37
CA ASN A 14 15.64 -9.71 10.92
C ASN A 14 14.50 -8.80 10.41
N THR A 15 14.82 -7.94 9.45
CA THR A 15 13.91 -7.03 8.74
C THR A 15 12.64 -7.73 8.26
N ALA A 16 12.74 -8.96 7.76
CA ALA A 16 11.60 -9.73 7.28
C ALA A 16 10.62 -10.08 8.42
N VAL A 17 11.15 -10.48 9.58
CA VAL A 17 10.34 -10.87 10.75
C VAL A 17 9.58 -9.66 11.29
N PHE A 18 10.23 -8.51 11.38
CA PHE A 18 9.59 -7.26 11.82
C PHE A 18 8.40 -6.87 10.94
N VAL A 19 8.57 -6.96 9.63
CA VAL A 19 7.55 -6.62 8.65
C VAL A 19 6.35 -7.56 8.76
N VAL A 20 6.60 -8.87 8.88
CA VAL A 20 5.53 -9.87 9.07
C VAL A 20 4.75 -9.59 10.34
N TYR A 21 5.43 -9.26 11.46
CA TYR A 21 4.78 -8.99 12.73
C TYR A 21 3.90 -7.73 12.68
N ARG A 22 4.38 -6.68 12.00
CA ARG A 22 3.61 -5.45 11.80
C ARG A 22 2.37 -5.67 10.93
N GLN A 23 2.50 -6.47 9.88
CA GLN A 23 1.37 -6.79 8.99
C GLN A 23 0.35 -7.70 9.66
N ALA A 24 0.81 -8.68 10.45
CA ALA A 24 -0.07 -9.56 11.22
C ALA A 24 -0.85 -8.80 12.29
N SER A 25 -0.19 -7.90 13.03
CA SER A 25 -0.87 -7.04 14.01
C SER A 25 -1.89 -6.11 13.34
N ALA A 26 -1.52 -5.44 12.24
CA ALA A 26 -2.47 -4.62 11.49
C ALA A 26 -3.69 -5.41 11.02
N ALA A 27 -3.50 -6.63 10.50
CA ALA A 27 -4.59 -7.50 10.11
C ALA A 27 -5.45 -7.93 11.30
N LEU A 28 -4.84 -8.25 12.45
CA LEU A 28 -5.55 -8.62 13.67
C LEU A 28 -6.44 -7.50 14.20
N PHE A 29 -5.98 -6.24 14.15
CA PHE A 29 -6.74 -5.08 14.60
C PHE A 29 -7.81 -4.65 13.59
N LEU A 30 -7.51 -4.72 12.30
CA LEU A 30 -8.46 -4.35 11.25
C LEU A 30 -9.54 -5.41 11.01
N ALA A 31 -9.25 -6.69 11.21
CA ALA A 31 -10.20 -7.79 11.02
C ALA A 31 -11.52 -7.61 11.81
N PRO A 32 -11.51 -7.33 13.14
CA PRO A 32 -12.75 -7.11 13.89
C PRO A 32 -13.44 -5.82 13.45
N ILE A 33 -12.70 -4.74 13.18
CA ILE A 33 -13.27 -3.46 12.74
C ILE A 33 -13.98 -3.65 11.40
N ALA A 34 -13.33 -4.29 10.43
CA ALA A 34 -13.92 -4.63 9.14
C ALA A 34 -15.17 -5.50 9.33
N PHE A 35 -15.10 -6.55 10.17
CA PHE A 35 -16.26 -7.39 10.45
C PHE A 35 -17.44 -6.62 11.05
N PHE A 36 -17.21 -5.66 11.96
CA PHE A 36 -18.29 -4.87 12.56
C PHE A 36 -18.84 -3.77 11.64
N LEU A 37 -17.98 -3.08 10.87
CA LEU A 37 -18.39 -1.97 10.00
C LEU A 37 -19.03 -2.45 8.69
N GLU A 38 -18.47 -3.49 8.07
CA GLU A 38 -18.85 -3.90 6.71
C GLU A 38 -19.99 -4.92 6.69
N ARG A 39 -20.40 -5.47 7.84
CA ARG A 39 -21.49 -6.45 7.94
C ARG A 39 -22.83 -5.98 7.36
N LYS A 40 -23.09 -4.67 7.35
CA LYS A 40 -24.36 -4.11 6.83
C LYS A 40 -24.30 -3.59 5.40
N THR A 41 -23.12 -3.39 4.84
CA THR A 41 -22.94 -2.56 3.64
C THR A 41 -22.14 -3.24 2.54
N SER A 42 -21.45 -4.35 2.83
CA SER A 42 -20.47 -4.92 1.91
C SER A 42 -21.06 -6.05 1.04
N PRO A 43 -20.86 -6.01 -0.29
CA PRO A 43 -21.12 -7.16 -1.15
C PRO A 43 -20.25 -8.34 -0.72
N HIS A 44 -20.77 -9.58 -0.81
CA HIS A 44 -20.08 -10.78 -0.36
C HIS A 44 -18.67 -10.89 -0.97
N LEU A 45 -17.64 -10.51 -0.21
CA LEU A 45 -16.26 -10.76 -0.55
C LEU A 45 -16.02 -12.26 -0.43
N SER A 46 -15.82 -12.93 -1.56
CA SER A 46 -15.45 -14.35 -1.57
C SER A 46 -14.14 -14.53 -0.79
N PHE A 47 -14.08 -15.60 0.03
CA PHE A 47 -12.88 -15.99 0.76
C PHE A 47 -11.64 -16.08 -0.16
N THR A 48 -11.84 -16.50 -1.40
CA THR A 48 -10.80 -16.54 -2.44
C THR A 48 -10.25 -15.16 -2.77
N THR A 49 -11.09 -14.13 -2.84
CA THR A 49 -10.68 -12.75 -3.10
C THR A 49 -9.89 -12.19 -1.92
N LEU A 50 -10.31 -12.52 -0.69
CA LEU A 50 -9.57 -12.14 0.52
C LEU A 50 -8.18 -12.77 0.54
N ILE A 51 -8.06 -14.07 0.25
CA ILE A 51 -6.76 -14.74 0.15
C ILE A 51 -5.89 -14.11 -0.94
N LYS A 52 -6.45 -13.79 -2.12
CA LYS A 52 -5.70 -13.13 -3.20
C LYS A 52 -5.13 -11.79 -2.75
N ILE A 53 -5.94 -10.94 -2.13
CA ILE A 53 -5.50 -9.63 -1.61
C ILE A 53 -4.46 -9.81 -0.50
N PHE A 54 -4.66 -10.80 0.38
CA PHE A 54 -3.72 -11.12 1.45
C PHE A 54 -2.36 -11.57 0.88
N MET A 55 -2.35 -12.50 -0.09
CA MET A 55 -1.13 -12.96 -0.73
C MET A 55 -0.41 -11.83 -1.46
N VAL A 56 -1.15 -10.99 -2.22
CA VAL A 56 -0.54 -9.85 -2.93
C VAL A 56 0.07 -8.84 -1.94
N SER A 57 -0.59 -8.61 -0.80
CA SER A 57 -0.09 -7.73 0.26
C SER A 57 1.13 -8.32 0.97
N LEU A 58 1.08 -9.61 1.31
CA LEU A 58 2.16 -10.32 2.01
C LEU A 58 3.42 -10.37 1.15
N PHE A 59 3.32 -10.86 -0.08
CA PHE A 59 4.47 -10.99 -0.98
C PHE A 59 4.90 -9.65 -1.55
N GLY A 60 3.96 -8.78 -1.93
CA GLY A 60 4.27 -7.47 -2.50
C GLY A 60 5.04 -6.59 -1.52
N ILE A 61 4.52 -6.40 -0.30
CA ILE A 61 5.15 -5.51 0.69
C ILE A 61 6.46 -6.12 1.20
N THR A 62 6.52 -7.43 1.41
CA THR A 62 7.76 -8.09 1.82
C THR A 62 8.83 -8.01 0.74
N ALA A 63 8.48 -8.22 -0.53
CA ALA A 63 9.42 -8.09 -1.64
C ALA A 63 9.90 -6.64 -1.79
N THR A 64 9.00 -5.66 -1.75
CA THR A 64 9.36 -4.23 -1.81
C THR A 64 10.30 -3.84 -0.67
N LEU A 65 10.02 -4.27 0.57
CA LEU A 65 10.86 -3.92 1.72
C LEU A 65 12.23 -4.61 1.71
N ASN A 66 12.31 -5.87 1.25
CA ASN A 66 13.59 -6.54 1.07
C ASN A 66 14.42 -5.88 -0.05
N LEU A 67 13.80 -5.57 -1.19
CA LEU A 67 14.45 -4.84 -2.29
C LEU A 67 14.88 -3.45 -1.86
N TYR A 68 14.08 -2.75 -1.05
CA TYR A 68 14.43 -1.45 -0.49
C TYR A 68 15.61 -1.54 0.49
N GLY A 69 15.64 -2.58 1.33
CA GLY A 69 16.78 -2.85 2.21
C GLY A 69 18.07 -3.13 1.45
N VAL A 70 18.00 -3.89 0.35
CA VAL A 70 19.14 -4.10 -0.55
C VAL A 70 19.51 -2.79 -1.25
N ALA A 71 18.55 -2.04 -1.78
CA ALA A 71 18.78 -0.76 -2.45
C ALA A 71 19.44 0.27 -1.52
N LEU A 72 19.02 0.35 -0.25
CA LEU A 72 19.65 1.20 0.76
C LEU A 72 21.10 0.82 1.06
N LYS A 73 21.47 -0.46 0.90
CA LYS A 73 22.86 -0.91 1.04
C LYS A 73 23.73 -0.44 -0.12
N TYR A 74 23.14 -0.19 -1.29
CA TYR A 74 23.82 0.28 -2.50
C TYR A 74 23.58 1.77 -2.82
N THR A 75 22.71 2.46 -2.07
CA THR A 75 22.29 3.84 -2.37
C THR A 75 22.44 4.74 -1.15
N SER A 76 22.70 6.03 -1.36
CA SER A 76 22.81 6.99 -0.26
C SER A 76 21.43 7.40 0.26
N ALA A 77 21.38 7.84 1.52
CA ALA A 77 20.14 8.35 2.13
C ALA A 77 19.51 9.51 1.33
N ALA A 78 20.33 10.30 0.62
CA ALA A 78 19.87 11.37 -0.27
C ALA A 78 19.12 10.83 -1.49
N LEU A 79 19.61 9.73 -2.09
CA LEU A 79 18.97 9.11 -3.24
C LEU A 79 17.66 8.43 -2.85
N ALA A 80 17.61 7.77 -1.69
CA ALA A 80 16.37 7.22 -1.13
C ALA A 80 15.30 8.30 -0.86
N SER A 81 15.71 9.48 -0.38
CA SER A 81 14.82 10.64 -0.21
C SER A 81 14.37 11.21 -1.57
N ALA A 82 15.26 11.30 -2.55
CA ALA A 82 14.91 11.73 -3.90
C ALA A 82 13.90 10.79 -4.56
N THR A 83 14.08 9.46 -4.43
CA THR A 83 13.15 8.47 -4.98
C THR A 83 11.77 8.54 -4.34
N THR A 84 11.69 8.75 -3.02
CA THR A 84 10.40 8.90 -2.32
C THR A 84 9.67 10.18 -2.74
N ASN A 85 10.39 11.28 -2.93
CA ASN A 85 9.82 12.52 -3.46
C ASN A 85 9.42 12.41 -4.94
N ALA A 86 10.05 11.51 -5.70
CA ALA A 86 9.71 11.24 -7.10
C ALA A 86 8.54 10.27 -7.29
N ILE A 87 8.07 9.58 -6.23
CA ILE A 87 6.92 8.65 -6.29
C ILE A 87 5.72 9.27 -7.04
N PRO A 88 5.20 10.45 -6.67
CA PRO A 88 4.03 11.02 -7.35
C PRO A 88 4.26 11.28 -8.85
N VAL A 89 5.47 11.69 -9.22
CA VAL A 89 5.83 11.93 -10.63
C VAL A 89 5.87 10.61 -11.41
N VAL A 90 6.50 9.58 -10.86
CA VAL A 90 6.55 8.24 -11.47
C VAL A 90 5.15 7.65 -11.57
N THR A 91 4.31 7.81 -10.53
CA THR A 91 2.91 7.37 -10.56
C THR A 91 2.12 8.05 -11.69
N PHE A 92 2.32 9.34 -11.92
CA PHE A 92 1.65 10.07 -13.00
C PHE A 92 2.10 9.60 -14.39
N ILE A 93 3.39 9.39 -14.59
CA ILE A 93 3.94 8.86 -15.84
C ILE A 93 3.38 7.46 -16.11
N LEU A 94 3.38 6.58 -15.10
CA LEU A 94 2.80 5.23 -15.23
C LEU A 94 1.29 5.28 -15.49
N ALA A 95 0.56 6.18 -14.85
CA ALA A 95 -0.87 6.36 -15.08
C ALA A 95 -1.18 6.78 -16.52
N LEU A 96 -0.38 7.68 -17.10
CA LEU A 96 -0.48 8.08 -18.50
C LEU A 96 -0.12 6.90 -19.43
N LEU A 97 0.97 6.19 -19.14
CA LEU A 97 1.46 5.06 -19.95
C LEU A 97 0.45 3.91 -19.98
N PHE A 98 -0.12 3.56 -18.84
CA PHE A 98 -1.13 2.50 -18.71
C PHE A 98 -2.55 2.98 -19.00
N SER A 99 -2.73 4.27 -19.29
CA SER A 99 -4.02 4.89 -19.63
C SER A 99 -5.17 4.41 -18.74
N TYR A 100 -5.00 4.44 -17.41
CA TYR A 100 -6.18 4.43 -16.55
C TYR A 100 -6.81 5.81 -16.73
N PRO A 101 -8.02 5.93 -17.32
CA PRO A 101 -8.67 7.22 -17.38
C PRO A 101 -8.92 7.63 -15.93
N ILE A 102 -8.19 8.66 -15.50
CA ILE A 102 -8.61 9.53 -14.41
C ILE A 102 -10.07 9.81 -14.71
N ILE A 103 -10.94 9.30 -13.85
CA ILE A 103 -12.41 9.37 -13.88
C ILE A 103 -12.84 10.46 -14.86
N GLY A 104 -13.30 10.01 -16.03
CA GLY A 104 -13.49 10.87 -17.18
C GLY A 104 -14.45 12.05 -16.93
N PRO A 105 -14.63 12.92 -17.93
CA PRO A 105 -15.54 14.08 -17.90
C PRO A 105 -17.02 13.78 -17.57
N ALA A 106 -17.37 12.53 -17.22
CA ALA A 106 -18.66 12.12 -16.67
C ALA A 106 -19.06 12.89 -15.39
N TRP A 107 -18.10 13.37 -14.59
CA TRP A 107 -18.36 14.24 -13.43
C TRP A 107 -18.81 15.65 -13.84
N LEU A 108 -18.33 16.15 -14.99
CA LEU A 108 -18.77 17.43 -15.57
C LEU A 108 -20.15 17.28 -16.24
N ALA A 109 -20.45 16.13 -16.86
CA ALA A 109 -21.72 15.88 -17.53
C ALA A 109 -22.92 15.69 -16.57
N THR A 110 -22.69 15.24 -15.33
CA THR A 110 -23.77 15.06 -14.33
C THR A 110 -24.17 16.36 -13.64
N LYS A 111 -23.28 17.36 -13.57
CA LYS A 111 -23.57 18.66 -12.95
C LYS A 111 -24.31 19.64 -13.86
N ALA A 112 -24.47 19.32 -15.15
CA ALA A 112 -25.11 20.16 -16.16
C ALA A 112 -26.56 19.76 -16.50
N ARG A 113 -27.19 18.88 -15.70
CA ARG A 113 -28.64 18.62 -15.85
C ARG A 113 -29.42 19.76 -15.20
N PRO A 114 -30.17 20.59 -15.95
CA PRO A 114 -31.04 21.58 -15.36
C PRO A 114 -32.15 20.85 -14.60
N ILE A 115 -32.34 21.27 -13.36
CA ILE A 115 -33.46 20.87 -12.52
C ILE A 115 -34.71 21.37 -13.24
N ARG A 116 -35.53 20.45 -13.74
CA ARG A 116 -36.82 20.74 -14.36
C ARG A 116 -37.91 20.63 -13.32
#